data_AF-A0A523UPM7-F1
#
_entry.id   AF-A0A523UPM7-F1
#
_cell.length_a   1.000
_cell.length_b   1.000
_cell.length_c   1.000
_cell.angle_alpha   90.00
_cell.angle_beta   90.00
_cell.angle_gamma   90.00
#
_symmetry.space_group_name_H-M   'P 1'
#
loop_
_entity.id
_entity.type
_entity.pdbx_description
1 polymer ?
#
loop_
_entity_poly.entity_id
_entity_poly.type
_entity_poly.pdbx_seq_one_letter_code
_entity_poly.pdbx_strand_id
1 'polypeptide(L)'
;MRLEVAYSKDKVPLEIADDRVASVVHPNEVEKRDAGKILNKAMNNPVNSKSFDDFLSDAKDILLIVNDGTRPTPTAKVLDLIRDRIEKVPFRFIIATGIHRAPTEEEFQFIFGPLYETFKDKIYVHDARKDEDMVHIGTSRNGTEMYVNKLGMEAHKIVLIGSVEPHYFGGYTGGRKSFLPGIASFKTIEQNHKFALKPESRSLALEGNPVHEDMIDALRTIEDKEVFSIQTVLDRDRDIYDATAGHIHDSFYAAIESAKKVFCVSVPEKTDIVISVAPYPMDVDLYQSQKAIDNGKLALKDEGILIMVSKCRTGIGEKAFYDLLSSCETPGEVLDKISKDYKLGWHKAGKMAEVMARAQVWAVTDLKDEDLEKIFIKPYKSLQKAVDDALAEKGKDAKVTILMDGSITVPMVSG
;
A
#
# COMPACT_ATOMS: atom_id res chain seq x y z
N MET A 1 26.11 13.12 13.52
CA MET A 1 25.66 12.51 12.24
C MET A 1 24.92 13.57 11.44
N ARG A 2 25.26 13.74 10.16
CA ARG A 2 24.51 14.59 9.22
C ARG A 2 23.86 13.72 8.15
N LEU A 3 22.57 13.94 7.91
CA LEU A 3 21.72 13.17 7.01
C LEU A 3 21.01 14.11 6.02
N GLU A 4 20.64 13.57 4.87
CA GLU A 4 19.82 14.24 3.86
C GLU A 4 18.50 13.48 3.74
N VAL A 5 17.41 14.09 4.21
CA VAL A 5 16.08 13.47 4.31
C VAL A 5 15.22 13.91 3.13
N ALA A 6 14.56 12.96 2.46
CA ALA A 6 13.70 13.27 1.33
C ALA A 6 12.51 14.15 1.76
N TYR A 7 12.23 15.19 0.98
CA TYR A 7 11.05 16.03 1.13
C TYR A 7 10.49 16.33 -0.27
N SER A 8 9.54 15.50 -0.70
CA SER A 8 9.09 15.46 -2.09
C SER A 8 10.24 15.12 -3.06
N LYS A 9 10.51 15.98 -4.06
CA LYS A 9 11.65 15.84 -4.99
C LYS A 9 12.95 16.45 -4.47
N ASP A 10 12.90 17.17 -3.35
CA ASP A 10 14.04 17.82 -2.72
C ASP A 10 14.59 16.99 -1.54
N LYS A 11 15.68 17.46 -0.95
CA LYS A 11 16.23 16.92 0.30
C LYS A 11 16.41 18.04 1.32
N VAL A 12 16.15 17.72 2.59
CA VAL A 12 16.35 18.62 3.72
C VAL A 12 17.45 18.06 4.64
N PRO A 13 18.39 18.89 5.10
CA PRO A 13 19.46 18.44 5.98
C PRO A 13 18.92 18.19 7.40
N LEU A 14 19.50 17.21 8.07
CA LEU A 14 19.24 16.88 9.47
C LEU A 14 20.56 16.55 10.16
N GLU A 15 20.80 17.15 11.32
CA GLU A 15 21.96 16.89 12.17
C GLU A 15 21.50 16.39 13.54
N ILE A 16 22.05 15.23 13.95
CA ILE A 16 21.79 14.60 15.25
C ILE A 16 23.12 14.08 15.78
N ALA A 17 23.42 14.26 17.07
CA ALA A 17 24.62 13.70 17.68
C ALA A 17 24.65 12.16 17.56
N ASP A 18 25.82 11.59 17.26
CA ASP A 18 25.96 10.16 16.91
C ASP A 18 25.48 9.24 18.04
N ASP A 19 25.71 9.63 19.29
CA ASP A 19 25.29 8.91 20.48
C ASP A 19 23.77 8.91 20.71
N ARG A 20 23.02 9.77 20.02
CA ARG A 20 21.55 9.85 20.08
C ARG A 20 20.87 9.01 19.01
N VAL A 21 21.57 8.65 17.94
CA VAL A 21 21.03 7.84 16.84
C VAL A 21 21.14 6.36 17.18
N ALA A 22 20.01 5.69 17.36
CA ALA A 22 19.97 4.23 17.53
C ALA A 22 20.05 3.53 16.17
N SER A 23 19.37 4.05 15.15
CA SER A 23 19.31 3.43 13.83
C SER A 23 18.90 4.43 12.74
N VAL A 24 19.50 4.28 11.56
CA VAL A 24 19.05 4.89 10.31
C VAL A 24 18.80 3.75 9.34
N VAL A 25 17.53 3.56 8.94
CA VAL A 25 17.13 2.41 8.13
C VAL A 25 16.45 2.83 6.84
N HIS A 26 16.74 2.05 5.81
CA HIS A 26 16.10 2.05 4.50
C HIS A 26 15.54 0.64 4.27
N PRO A 27 14.65 0.43 3.27
CA PRO A 27 14.43 -0.92 2.77
C PRO A 27 15.79 -1.56 2.45
N ASN A 28 15.94 -2.84 2.80
CA ASN A 28 17.21 -3.55 2.70
C ASN A 28 17.77 -3.49 1.29
N GLU A 29 19.09 -3.32 1.20
CA GLU A 29 19.78 -3.45 -0.06
C GLU A 29 19.76 -4.91 -0.51
N VAL A 30 19.41 -5.10 -1.77
CA VAL A 30 19.32 -6.40 -2.41
C VAL A 30 20.12 -6.40 -3.70
N GLU A 31 20.60 -7.57 -4.09
CA GLU A 31 21.37 -7.74 -5.33
C GLU A 31 20.54 -7.29 -6.54
N LYS A 32 21.09 -6.33 -7.30
CA LYS A 32 20.51 -5.87 -8.56
C LYS A 32 20.67 -6.93 -9.65
N ARG A 33 19.61 -7.19 -10.39
CA ARG A 33 19.58 -8.19 -11.48
C ARG A 33 18.82 -7.65 -12.68
N ASP A 34 19.02 -8.29 -13.83
CA ASP A 34 18.32 -7.93 -15.05
C ASP A 34 16.81 -8.25 -14.93
N ALA A 35 15.98 -7.21 -15.03
CA ALA A 35 14.54 -7.31 -14.90
C ALA A 35 13.90 -8.24 -15.94
N GLY A 36 14.42 -8.23 -17.18
CA GLY A 36 13.95 -9.11 -18.24
C GLY A 36 14.19 -10.59 -17.92
N LYS A 37 15.37 -10.93 -17.39
CA LYS A 37 15.69 -12.29 -16.93
C LYS A 37 14.82 -12.72 -15.74
N ILE A 38 14.56 -11.82 -14.79
CA ILE A 38 13.68 -12.10 -13.65
C ILE A 38 12.27 -12.44 -14.13
N LEU A 39 11.67 -11.57 -14.96
CA LEU A 39 10.32 -11.77 -15.48
C LEU A 39 10.23 -13.02 -16.35
N ASN A 40 11.20 -13.25 -17.24
CA ASN A 40 11.25 -14.49 -18.05
C ASN A 40 11.32 -15.74 -17.18
N LYS A 41 12.15 -15.73 -16.13
CA LYS A 41 12.25 -16.87 -15.20
C LYS A 41 10.91 -17.14 -14.53
N ALA A 42 10.22 -16.11 -14.06
CA ALA A 42 8.90 -16.24 -13.44
C ALA A 42 7.88 -16.83 -14.42
N MET A 43 7.82 -16.31 -15.65
CA MET A 43 6.88 -16.77 -16.68
C MET A 43 7.15 -18.20 -17.16
N ASN A 44 8.41 -18.64 -17.15
CA ASN A 44 8.81 -19.98 -17.56
C ASN A 44 8.70 -21.03 -16.43
N ASN A 45 8.54 -20.61 -15.18
CA ASN A 45 8.41 -21.48 -14.01
C ASN A 45 7.21 -21.06 -13.15
N PRO A 46 5.98 -21.13 -13.70
CA PRO A 46 4.80 -20.74 -12.96
C PRO A 46 4.58 -21.65 -11.74
N VAL A 47 4.30 -21.03 -10.60
CA VAL A 47 4.03 -21.71 -9.34
C VAL A 47 2.62 -22.33 -9.39
N ASN A 48 2.54 -23.65 -9.26
CA ASN A 48 1.29 -24.43 -9.20
C ASN A 48 0.27 -24.08 -10.30
N SER A 49 0.74 -23.78 -11.51
CA SER A 49 -0.13 -23.43 -12.63
C SER A 49 0.44 -23.96 -13.94
N LYS A 50 -0.41 -24.02 -14.96
CA LYS A 50 0.01 -24.32 -16.34
C LYS A 50 1.00 -23.26 -16.84
N SER A 51 1.71 -23.56 -17.92
CA SER A 51 2.49 -22.51 -18.60
C SER A 51 1.58 -21.38 -19.07
N PHE A 52 2.11 -20.16 -19.25
CA PHE A 52 1.28 -19.06 -19.74
C PHE A 52 0.76 -19.31 -21.16
N ASP A 53 1.48 -20.06 -22.01
CA ASP A 53 0.96 -20.43 -23.33
C ASP A 53 -0.17 -21.45 -23.24
N ASP A 54 -0.04 -22.46 -22.39
CA ASP A 54 -1.10 -23.45 -22.16
C ASP A 54 -2.34 -22.77 -21.54
N PHE A 55 -2.13 -21.83 -20.63
CA PHE A 55 -3.20 -21.00 -20.07
C PHE A 55 -3.93 -20.20 -21.15
N LEU A 56 -3.24 -19.69 -22.18
CA LEU A 56 -3.87 -18.93 -23.27
C LEU A 56 -4.45 -19.80 -24.39
N SER A 57 -4.03 -21.06 -24.50
CA SER A 57 -4.28 -21.91 -25.68
C SER A 57 -5.76 -22.10 -26.05
N ASP A 58 -6.65 -22.12 -25.06
CA ASP A 58 -8.10 -22.26 -25.19
C ASP A 58 -8.86 -21.02 -24.69
N ALA A 59 -8.16 -19.88 -24.50
CA ALA A 59 -8.78 -18.64 -24.09
C ALA A 59 -9.66 -18.05 -25.20
N LYS A 60 -10.98 -17.97 -24.97
CA LYS A 60 -11.92 -17.24 -25.83
C LYS A 60 -11.70 -15.73 -25.77
N ASP A 61 -11.42 -15.23 -24.57
CA ASP A 61 -11.05 -13.87 -24.26
C ASP A 61 -10.29 -13.82 -22.92
N ILE A 62 -9.53 -12.76 -22.70
CA ILE A 62 -8.85 -12.51 -21.43
C ILE A 62 -9.09 -11.10 -20.90
N LEU A 63 -9.20 -10.98 -19.58
CA LEU A 63 -9.17 -9.70 -18.88
C LEU A 63 -7.86 -9.56 -18.11
N LEU A 64 -7.11 -8.50 -18.39
CA LEU A 64 -5.92 -8.13 -17.63
C LEU A 64 -6.29 -7.13 -16.54
N ILE A 65 -6.20 -7.53 -15.27
CA ILE A 65 -6.36 -6.62 -14.13
C ILE A 65 -4.99 -6.04 -13.77
N VAL A 66 -4.87 -4.72 -13.85
CA VAL A 66 -3.63 -3.98 -13.58
C VAL A 66 -3.82 -2.97 -12.45
N ASN A 67 -2.77 -2.66 -11.69
CA ASN A 67 -2.85 -1.61 -10.67
C ASN A 67 -3.01 -0.22 -11.30
N ASP A 68 -3.58 0.71 -10.54
CA ASP A 68 -3.65 2.12 -10.90
C ASP A 68 -2.31 2.87 -10.73
N GLY A 69 -2.30 4.16 -11.08
CA GLY A 69 -1.11 5.01 -11.03
C GLY A 69 -0.62 5.34 -9.61
N THR A 70 -1.34 4.92 -8.56
CA THR A 70 -0.92 5.10 -7.15
C THR A 70 0.03 4.00 -6.68
N ARG A 71 0.39 3.06 -7.56
CA ARG A 71 1.34 1.98 -7.28
C ARG A 71 2.51 2.04 -8.25
N PRO A 72 3.74 1.81 -7.78
CA PRO A 72 4.91 1.77 -8.66
C PRO A 72 5.00 0.49 -9.51
N THR A 73 3.89 -0.21 -9.73
CA THR A 73 3.86 -1.51 -10.42
C THR A 73 4.40 -1.35 -11.84
N PRO A 74 5.42 -2.13 -12.25
CA PRO A 74 6.08 -2.00 -13.55
C PRO A 74 5.27 -2.68 -14.65
N THR A 75 3.98 -2.34 -14.78
CA THR A 75 3.01 -2.96 -15.68
C THR A 75 3.51 -2.94 -17.12
N ALA A 76 3.99 -1.80 -17.62
CA ALA A 76 4.56 -1.69 -18.97
C ALA A 76 5.66 -2.72 -19.25
N LYS A 77 6.62 -2.92 -18.32
CA LYS A 77 7.71 -3.90 -18.48
C LYS A 77 7.19 -5.34 -18.53
N VAL A 78 6.13 -5.65 -17.76
CA VAL A 78 5.48 -6.97 -17.82
C VAL A 78 4.75 -7.14 -19.16
N LEU A 79 4.04 -6.12 -19.61
CA LEU A 79 3.33 -6.14 -20.90
C LEU A 79 4.29 -6.29 -22.08
N ASP A 80 5.44 -5.61 -22.07
CA ASP A 80 6.47 -5.77 -23.11
C ASP A 80 6.92 -7.23 -23.27
N LEU A 81 6.93 -8.01 -22.17
CA LEU A 81 7.29 -9.42 -22.20
C LEU A 81 6.15 -10.32 -22.75
N ILE A 82 4.90 -9.99 -22.44
CA ILE A 82 3.76 -10.88 -22.73
C ILE A 82 2.90 -10.44 -23.94
N ARG A 83 3.12 -9.23 -24.47
CA ARG A 83 2.28 -8.61 -25.51
C ARG A 83 2.06 -9.50 -26.73
N ASP A 84 3.12 -10.09 -27.27
CA ASP A 84 3.05 -10.95 -28.46
C ASP A 84 2.24 -12.23 -28.21
N ARG A 85 2.09 -12.65 -26.95
CA ARG A 85 1.29 -13.82 -26.55
C ARG A 85 -0.17 -13.44 -26.35
N ILE A 86 -0.44 -12.33 -25.66
CA ILE A 86 -1.81 -11.86 -25.39
C ILE A 86 -2.51 -11.30 -26.64
N GLU A 87 -1.77 -10.73 -27.60
CA GLU A 87 -2.34 -10.18 -28.85
C GLU A 87 -2.90 -11.28 -29.78
N LYS A 88 -2.65 -12.56 -29.49
CA LYS A 88 -3.19 -13.71 -30.25
C LYS A 88 -4.63 -14.07 -29.88
N VAL A 89 -5.16 -13.51 -28.80
CA VAL A 89 -6.54 -13.76 -28.33
C VAL A 89 -7.25 -12.43 -28.07
N PRO A 90 -8.59 -12.37 -28.10
CA PRO A 90 -9.32 -11.18 -27.67
C PRO A 90 -8.96 -10.79 -26.22
N PHE A 91 -8.66 -9.52 -25.97
CA PHE A 91 -8.29 -9.07 -24.63
C PHE A 91 -8.77 -7.66 -24.31
N ARG A 92 -8.95 -7.40 -23.00
CA ARG A 92 -9.22 -6.08 -22.42
C ARG A 92 -8.40 -5.88 -21.16
N PHE A 93 -8.21 -4.62 -20.77
CA PHE A 93 -7.67 -4.26 -19.47
C PHE A 93 -8.78 -3.73 -18.56
N ILE A 94 -8.65 -3.98 -17.26
CA ILE A 94 -9.33 -3.21 -16.22
C ILE A 94 -8.29 -2.65 -15.25
N ILE A 95 -8.31 -1.34 -15.05
CA ILE A 95 -7.49 -0.69 -14.03
C ILE A 95 -8.20 -0.82 -12.68
N ALA A 96 -7.52 -1.47 -11.74
CA ALA A 96 -8.00 -1.73 -10.39
C ALA A 96 -7.82 -0.50 -9.48
N THR A 97 -8.75 0.46 -9.60
CA THR A 97 -8.76 1.73 -8.83
C THR A 97 -9.27 1.56 -7.40
N GLY A 98 -10.06 0.51 -7.12
CA GLY A 98 -10.89 0.44 -5.92
C GLY A 98 -11.71 1.73 -5.76
N ILE A 99 -11.46 2.49 -4.70
CA ILE A 99 -12.19 3.75 -4.43
C ILE A 99 -11.52 5.01 -4.99
N HIS A 100 -10.32 4.87 -5.58
CA HIS A 100 -9.59 6.02 -6.12
C HIS A 100 -10.28 6.58 -7.36
N ARG A 101 -9.93 7.82 -7.71
CA ARG A 101 -10.35 8.43 -8.97
C ARG A 101 -9.75 7.69 -10.18
N ALA A 102 -10.34 7.92 -11.35
CA ALA A 102 -9.75 7.49 -12.62
C ALA A 102 -8.33 8.08 -12.80
N PRO A 103 -7.42 7.34 -13.47
CA PRO A 103 -6.10 7.85 -13.80
C PRO A 103 -6.16 9.12 -14.67
N THR A 104 -5.20 10.03 -14.46
CA THR A 104 -4.92 11.11 -15.42
C THR A 104 -4.20 10.57 -16.65
N GLU A 105 -4.11 11.36 -17.71
CA GLU A 105 -3.33 11.00 -18.90
C GLU A 105 -1.87 10.65 -18.57
N GLU A 106 -1.21 11.43 -17.71
CA GLU A 106 0.15 11.13 -17.24
C GLU A 106 0.22 9.80 -16.49
N GLU A 107 -0.80 9.46 -15.70
CA GLU A 107 -0.87 8.19 -14.97
C GLU A 107 -1.16 7.02 -15.89
N PHE A 108 -1.96 7.19 -16.96
CA PHE A 108 -2.11 6.17 -17.99
C PHE A 108 -0.78 5.86 -18.70
N GLN A 109 -0.04 6.91 -19.09
CA GLN A 109 1.30 6.78 -19.66
C GLN A 109 2.26 6.13 -18.67
N PHE A 110 2.13 6.39 -17.38
CA PHE A 110 2.92 5.71 -16.35
C PHE A 110 2.59 4.22 -16.24
N ILE A 111 1.31 3.84 -16.26
CA ILE A 111 0.87 2.44 -16.13
C ILE A 111 1.27 1.62 -17.37
N PHE A 112 0.94 2.11 -18.57
CA PHE A 112 1.09 1.35 -19.82
C PHE A 112 2.35 1.68 -20.61
N GLY A 113 3.03 2.79 -20.29
CA GLY A 113 4.22 3.22 -21.00
C GLY A 113 3.96 3.44 -22.49
N PRO A 114 4.92 3.09 -23.37
CA PRO A 114 4.77 3.21 -24.82
C PRO A 114 3.57 2.44 -25.40
N LEU A 115 3.01 1.47 -24.67
CA LEU A 115 1.89 0.65 -25.12
C LEU A 115 0.53 1.34 -24.93
N TYR A 116 0.46 2.46 -24.21
CA TYR A 116 -0.82 3.13 -23.95
C TYR A 116 -1.57 3.47 -25.24
N GLU A 117 -0.92 4.14 -26.19
CA GLU A 117 -1.56 4.52 -27.46
C GLU A 117 -2.08 3.34 -28.27
N THR A 118 -1.41 2.18 -28.15
CA THR A 118 -1.78 0.95 -28.84
C THR A 118 -3.00 0.29 -28.18
N PHE A 119 -3.12 0.40 -26.86
CA PHE A 119 -4.12 -0.34 -26.08
C PHE A 119 -5.26 0.51 -25.51
N LYS A 120 -5.23 1.83 -25.63
CA LYS A 120 -6.21 2.74 -25.00
C LYS A 120 -7.67 2.37 -25.22
N ASP A 121 -8.03 1.92 -26.42
CA ASP A 121 -9.42 1.53 -26.76
C ASP A 121 -9.86 0.20 -26.11
N LYS A 122 -8.93 -0.51 -25.46
CA LYS A 122 -9.16 -1.76 -24.73
C LYS A 122 -9.10 -1.58 -23.22
N ILE A 123 -8.85 -0.37 -22.73
CA ILE A 123 -8.70 -0.07 -21.30
C ILE A 123 -10.05 0.36 -20.73
N TYR A 124 -10.49 -0.35 -19.70
CA TYR A 124 -11.61 0.04 -18.87
C TYR A 124 -11.09 0.48 -17.49
N VAL A 125 -11.69 1.54 -16.95
CA VAL A 125 -11.36 2.06 -15.62
C VAL A 125 -12.46 1.64 -14.66
N HIS A 126 -12.10 0.91 -13.61
CA HIS A 126 -13.05 0.54 -12.57
C HIS A 126 -13.58 1.78 -11.84
N ASP A 127 -14.88 1.79 -11.52
CA ASP A 127 -15.50 2.74 -10.60
C ASP A 127 -16.32 1.99 -9.56
N ALA A 128 -15.82 1.92 -8.34
CA ALA A 128 -16.48 1.23 -7.22
C ALA A 128 -17.87 1.81 -6.88
N ARG A 129 -18.19 3.04 -7.30
CA ARG A 129 -19.48 3.70 -7.03
C ARG A 129 -20.50 3.48 -8.14
N LYS A 130 -20.12 2.83 -9.23
CA LYS A 130 -20.99 2.53 -10.36
C LYS A 130 -21.66 1.17 -10.18
N ASP A 131 -22.68 1.12 -9.34
CA ASP A 131 -23.38 -0.13 -8.95
C ASP A 131 -23.90 -0.94 -10.16
N GLU A 132 -24.26 -0.28 -11.26
CA GLU A 132 -24.70 -0.94 -12.50
C GLU A 132 -23.61 -1.82 -13.15
N ASP A 133 -22.34 -1.57 -12.86
CA ASP A 133 -21.21 -2.35 -13.37
C ASP A 133 -20.82 -3.49 -12.42
N MET A 134 -21.53 -3.63 -11.29
CA MET A 134 -21.22 -4.63 -10.25
C MET A 134 -22.16 -5.83 -10.30
N VAL A 135 -21.64 -6.99 -9.90
CA VAL A 135 -22.40 -8.22 -9.71
C VAL A 135 -22.08 -8.82 -8.35
N HIS A 136 -23.11 -9.30 -7.65
CA HIS A 136 -22.97 -9.99 -6.38
C HIS A 136 -22.38 -11.39 -6.61
N ILE A 137 -21.31 -11.73 -5.90
CA ILE A 137 -20.62 -13.02 -6.03
C ILE A 137 -20.70 -13.87 -4.76
N GLY A 138 -21.24 -13.34 -3.66
CA GLY A 138 -21.41 -14.09 -2.41
C GLY A 138 -21.18 -13.24 -1.18
N THR A 139 -21.04 -13.90 -0.03
CA THR A 139 -20.83 -13.25 1.28
C THR A 139 -19.68 -13.93 2.01
N SER A 140 -18.79 -13.16 2.62
CA SER A 140 -17.64 -13.71 3.37
C SER A 140 -18.08 -14.36 4.67
N ARG A 141 -17.18 -15.14 5.28
CA ARG A 141 -17.37 -15.67 6.63
C ARG A 141 -17.53 -14.57 7.69
N ASN A 142 -16.94 -13.39 7.46
CA ASN A 142 -17.12 -12.23 8.34
C ASN A 142 -18.36 -11.39 8.02
N GLY A 143 -19.20 -11.82 7.06
CA GLY A 143 -20.45 -11.16 6.69
C GLY A 143 -20.31 -10.04 5.67
N THR A 144 -19.16 -9.89 5.00
CA THR A 144 -18.99 -8.90 3.93
C THR A 144 -19.71 -9.35 2.68
N GLU A 145 -20.67 -8.56 2.19
CA GLU A 145 -21.29 -8.77 0.89
C GLU A 145 -20.32 -8.42 -0.23
N MET A 146 -20.08 -9.38 -1.13
CA MET A 146 -19.08 -9.27 -2.18
C MET A 146 -19.74 -8.90 -3.50
N TYR A 147 -19.42 -7.71 -3.97
CA TYR A 147 -19.77 -7.24 -5.30
C TYR A 147 -18.49 -6.88 -6.03
N VAL A 148 -18.32 -7.40 -7.25
CA VAL A 148 -17.16 -7.11 -8.10
C VAL A 148 -17.62 -6.67 -9.49
N ASN A 149 -16.74 -6.01 -10.22
CA ASN A 149 -17.03 -5.56 -11.56
C ASN A 149 -17.35 -6.74 -12.50
N LYS A 150 -18.45 -6.62 -13.24
CA LYS A 150 -18.97 -7.64 -14.16
C LYS A 150 -17.93 -8.10 -15.18
N LEU A 151 -17.04 -7.23 -15.63
CA LEU A 151 -15.97 -7.61 -16.58
C LEU A 151 -15.10 -8.74 -16.04
N GLY A 152 -14.78 -8.74 -14.74
CA GLY A 152 -14.05 -9.85 -14.13
C GLY A 152 -14.82 -11.17 -14.19
N MET A 153 -16.15 -11.10 -14.05
CA MET A 153 -17.01 -12.27 -14.02
C MET A 153 -17.41 -12.79 -15.40
N GLU A 154 -17.44 -11.91 -16.40
CA GLU A 154 -17.76 -12.25 -17.78
C GLU A 154 -16.56 -12.80 -18.54
N ALA A 155 -15.35 -12.39 -18.16
CA ALA A 155 -14.12 -12.84 -18.83
C ALA A 155 -13.93 -14.35 -18.73
N HIS A 156 -13.52 -14.98 -19.83
CA HIS A 156 -13.22 -16.41 -19.85
C HIS A 156 -12.00 -16.74 -18.99
N LYS A 157 -10.91 -15.97 -19.12
CA LYS A 157 -9.73 -16.08 -18.25
C LYS A 157 -9.23 -14.72 -17.78
N ILE A 158 -8.51 -14.71 -16.66
CA ILE A 158 -8.00 -13.47 -16.05
C ILE A 158 -6.48 -13.53 -15.92
N VAL A 159 -5.81 -12.45 -16.32
CA VAL A 159 -4.40 -12.24 -16.02
C VAL A 159 -4.28 -11.12 -15.00
N LEU A 160 -3.57 -11.34 -13.89
CA LEU A 160 -3.32 -10.29 -12.90
C LEU A 160 -1.88 -9.82 -13.02
N ILE A 161 -1.69 -8.50 -13.08
CA ILE A 161 -0.37 -7.88 -12.99
C ILE A 161 -0.38 -6.95 -11.77
N GLY A 162 0.42 -7.29 -10.76
CA GLY A 162 0.45 -6.55 -9.50
C GLY A 162 1.82 -6.53 -8.86
N SER A 163 1.96 -5.66 -7.85
CA SER A 163 3.15 -5.59 -7.00
C SER A 163 2.85 -6.01 -5.56
N VAL A 164 3.84 -6.62 -4.90
CA VAL A 164 3.77 -7.12 -3.53
C VAL A 164 4.74 -6.34 -2.64
N GLU A 165 4.17 -5.60 -1.70
CA GLU A 165 4.83 -4.86 -0.62
C GLU A 165 4.00 -4.99 0.67
N PRO A 166 4.58 -4.78 1.86
CA PRO A 166 3.82 -4.74 3.10
C PRO A 166 2.69 -3.71 3.07
N HIS A 167 1.59 -4.02 3.74
CA HIS A 167 0.45 -3.12 3.84
C HIS A 167 -0.07 -3.05 5.28
N TYR A 168 -0.14 -1.83 5.80
CA TYR A 168 -0.33 -1.52 7.23
C TYR A 168 -1.48 -2.24 7.96
N PHE A 169 -2.61 -2.54 7.30
CA PHE A 169 -3.68 -3.38 7.87
C PHE A 169 -3.93 -4.69 7.13
N GLY A 170 -3.43 -4.84 5.90
CA GLY A 170 -3.86 -5.91 4.99
C GLY A 170 -2.82 -7.03 4.86
N GLY A 171 -1.81 -7.03 5.73
CA GLY A 171 -0.60 -7.83 5.61
C GLY A 171 0.31 -7.33 4.48
N TYR A 172 -0.13 -7.56 3.25
CA TYR A 172 0.60 -7.25 2.01
C TYR A 172 -0.33 -6.69 0.92
N THR A 173 0.23 -6.07 -0.13
CA THR A 173 -0.46 -5.79 -1.41
C THR A 173 -0.47 -7.04 -2.32
N GLY A 174 -0.90 -6.92 -3.58
CA GLY A 174 -0.84 -8.00 -4.57
C GLY A 174 -1.87 -9.13 -4.41
N GLY A 175 -1.82 -10.10 -5.32
CA GLY A 175 -2.73 -11.25 -5.37
C GLY A 175 -4.20 -10.88 -5.25
N ARG A 176 -4.86 -11.38 -4.19
CA ARG A 176 -6.26 -11.11 -3.82
C ARG A 176 -6.70 -9.65 -3.84
N LYS A 177 -5.79 -8.71 -3.59
CA LYS A 177 -6.13 -7.27 -3.57
C LYS A 177 -6.53 -6.69 -4.92
N SER A 178 -6.18 -7.36 -6.02
CA SER A 178 -6.64 -6.98 -7.36
C SER A 178 -8.15 -7.14 -7.53
N PHE A 179 -8.80 -8.00 -6.74
CA PHE A 179 -10.25 -8.15 -6.71
C PHE A 179 -10.89 -7.29 -5.63
N LEU A 180 -10.48 -7.46 -4.37
CA LEU A 180 -10.96 -6.68 -3.23
C LEU A 180 -9.77 -5.97 -2.55
N PRO A 181 -9.64 -4.64 -2.66
CA PRO A 181 -10.61 -3.67 -3.20
C PRO A 181 -10.55 -3.43 -4.70
N GLY A 182 -9.56 -3.98 -5.42
CA GLY A 182 -9.17 -3.50 -6.75
C GLY A 182 -10.31 -3.28 -7.76
N ILE A 183 -11.24 -4.23 -7.87
CA ILE A 183 -12.42 -4.14 -8.75
C ILE A 183 -13.73 -4.39 -8.00
N ALA A 184 -13.77 -4.11 -6.70
CA ALA A 184 -14.93 -4.34 -5.84
C ALA A 184 -15.82 -3.09 -5.69
N SER A 185 -17.10 -3.29 -5.38
CA SER A 185 -18.01 -2.17 -5.11
C SER A 185 -17.58 -1.38 -3.87
N PHE A 186 -18.00 -0.11 -3.80
CA PHE A 186 -17.74 0.76 -2.65
C PHE A 186 -18.28 0.15 -1.36
N LYS A 187 -19.48 -0.42 -1.39
CA LYS A 187 -20.12 -1.07 -0.23
C LYS A 187 -19.30 -2.26 0.28
N THR A 188 -18.81 -3.10 -0.63
CA THR A 188 -17.94 -4.24 -0.29
C THR A 188 -16.63 -3.75 0.34
N ILE A 189 -16.02 -2.72 -0.24
CA ILE A 189 -14.77 -2.14 0.27
C ILE A 189 -14.99 -1.54 1.66
N GLU A 190 -16.10 -0.82 1.87
CA GLU A 190 -16.44 -0.24 3.16
C GLU A 190 -16.61 -1.30 4.25
N GLN A 191 -17.40 -2.36 3.99
CA GLN A 191 -17.57 -3.47 4.92
C GLN A 191 -16.24 -4.15 5.26
N ASN A 192 -15.41 -4.44 4.25
CA ASN A 192 -14.10 -5.06 4.46
C ASN A 192 -13.13 -4.15 5.25
N HIS A 193 -13.08 -2.85 4.93
CA HIS A 193 -12.15 -1.92 5.58
C HIS A 193 -12.56 -1.59 7.02
N LYS A 194 -13.81 -1.84 7.42
CA LYS A 194 -14.21 -1.81 8.84
C LYS A 194 -13.34 -2.74 9.69
N PHE A 195 -12.96 -3.90 9.13
CA PHE A 195 -12.09 -4.85 9.80
C PHE A 195 -10.64 -4.37 9.96
N ALA A 196 -10.22 -3.31 9.25
CA ALA A 196 -8.86 -2.75 9.41
C ALA A 196 -8.60 -2.23 10.82
N LEU A 197 -9.64 -1.95 11.61
CA LEU A 197 -9.56 -1.48 12.99
C LEU A 197 -9.41 -2.62 14.01
N LYS A 198 -9.49 -3.88 13.57
CA LYS A 198 -9.24 -5.03 14.44
C LYS A 198 -7.75 -5.11 14.78
N PRO A 199 -7.37 -5.51 16.01
CA PRO A 199 -5.96 -5.66 16.40
C PRO A 199 -5.15 -6.62 15.51
N GLU A 200 -5.82 -7.64 14.96
CA GLU A 200 -5.24 -8.65 14.07
C GLU A 200 -4.92 -8.07 12.67
N SER A 201 -5.58 -6.98 12.29
CA SER A 201 -5.42 -6.28 11.01
C SER A 201 -4.20 -5.36 11.04
N ARG A 202 -3.01 -5.97 10.88
CA ARG A 202 -1.72 -5.29 10.96
C ARG A 202 -0.80 -5.64 9.79
N SER A 203 0.30 -4.90 9.67
CA SER A 203 1.33 -5.15 8.66
C SER A 203 1.90 -6.56 8.82
N LEU A 204 2.23 -7.20 7.69
CA LEU A 204 2.75 -8.57 7.59
C LEU A 204 1.79 -9.70 8.04
N ALA A 205 0.69 -9.40 8.73
CA ALA A 205 -0.27 -10.40 9.20
C ALA A 205 -1.27 -10.81 8.10
N LEU A 206 -1.35 -12.12 7.84
CA LEU A 206 -2.32 -12.72 6.93
C LEU A 206 -3.24 -13.68 7.68
N GLU A 207 -2.68 -14.70 8.34
CA GLU A 207 -3.45 -15.62 9.17
C GLU A 207 -4.11 -14.88 10.34
N GLY A 208 -5.41 -15.10 10.54
CA GLY A 208 -6.23 -14.43 11.54
C GLY A 208 -6.53 -12.96 11.24
N ASN A 209 -6.04 -12.41 10.12
CA ASN A 209 -6.34 -11.03 9.73
C ASN A 209 -7.70 -11.00 8.99
N PRO A 210 -8.78 -10.46 9.60
CA PRO A 210 -10.12 -10.51 9.02
C PRO A 210 -10.23 -9.76 7.68
N VAL A 211 -9.41 -8.71 7.47
CA VAL A 211 -9.36 -8.02 6.17
C VAL A 211 -8.85 -8.95 5.09
N HIS A 212 -7.79 -9.71 5.38
CA HIS A 212 -7.21 -10.66 4.44
C HIS A 212 -8.14 -11.83 4.19
N GLU A 213 -8.73 -12.40 5.24
CA GLU A 213 -9.62 -13.56 5.14
C GLU A 213 -10.85 -13.26 4.28
N ASP A 214 -11.42 -12.06 4.38
CA ASP A 214 -12.47 -11.60 3.46
C ASP A 214 -12.03 -11.55 2.00
N MET A 215 -10.80 -11.07 1.75
CA MET A 215 -10.26 -11.04 0.39
C MET A 215 -10.01 -12.45 -0.14
N ILE A 216 -9.68 -13.42 0.72
CA ILE A 216 -9.55 -14.82 0.35
C ILE A 216 -10.93 -15.42 0.06
N ASP A 217 -11.93 -15.16 0.90
CA ASP A 217 -13.30 -15.63 0.67
C ASP A 217 -13.86 -15.08 -0.66
N ALA A 218 -13.52 -13.85 -1.03
CA ALA A 218 -13.88 -13.26 -2.32
C ALA A 218 -13.22 -13.93 -3.53
N LEU A 219 -12.08 -14.59 -3.34
CA LEU A 219 -11.48 -15.41 -4.39
C LEU A 219 -12.12 -16.80 -4.49
N ARG A 220 -12.65 -17.33 -3.39
CA ARG A 220 -13.33 -18.64 -3.39
C ARG A 220 -14.55 -18.66 -4.29
N THR A 221 -15.27 -17.54 -4.37
CA THR A 221 -16.45 -17.39 -5.23
C THR A 221 -16.12 -17.40 -6.72
N ILE A 222 -14.82 -17.33 -7.07
CA ILE A 222 -14.32 -17.33 -8.44
C ILE A 222 -13.29 -18.44 -8.69
N GLU A 223 -13.25 -19.48 -7.84
CA GLU A 223 -12.33 -20.62 -7.96
C GLU A 223 -12.47 -21.38 -9.29
N ASP A 224 -13.66 -21.38 -9.89
CA ASP A 224 -13.91 -21.99 -11.20
C ASP A 224 -13.31 -21.18 -12.37
N LYS A 225 -12.80 -19.97 -12.12
CA LYS A 225 -12.13 -19.14 -13.13
C LYS A 225 -10.63 -19.41 -13.15
N GLU A 226 -10.10 -19.64 -14.34
CA GLU A 226 -8.67 -19.72 -14.52
C GLU A 226 -8.05 -18.31 -14.42
N VAL A 227 -7.23 -18.11 -13.38
CA VAL A 227 -6.48 -16.88 -13.14
C VAL A 227 -4.97 -17.16 -13.23
N PHE A 228 -4.28 -16.43 -14.09
CA PHE A 228 -2.82 -16.42 -14.14
C PHE A 228 -2.29 -15.13 -13.53
N SER A 229 -1.59 -15.25 -12.40
CA SER A 229 -1.11 -14.10 -11.64
C SER A 229 0.37 -13.85 -11.91
N ILE A 230 0.75 -12.58 -12.06
CA ILE A 230 2.12 -12.10 -12.19
C ILE A 230 2.33 -11.07 -11.08
N GLN A 231 3.13 -11.42 -10.10
CA GLN A 231 3.43 -10.60 -8.92
C GLN A 231 4.89 -10.15 -8.97
N THR A 232 5.12 -8.84 -8.95
CA THR A 232 6.47 -8.25 -8.88
C THR A 232 6.78 -7.75 -7.48
N VAL A 233 8.04 -7.90 -7.05
CA VAL A 233 8.59 -7.25 -5.85
C VAL A 233 9.62 -6.24 -6.33
N LEU A 234 9.49 -5.01 -5.86
CA LEU A 234 10.44 -3.95 -6.18
C LEU A 234 11.48 -3.81 -5.07
N ASP A 235 12.67 -3.31 -5.42
CA ASP A 235 13.65 -2.85 -4.44
C ASP A 235 13.44 -1.39 -4.05
N ARG A 236 14.35 -0.89 -3.19
CA ARG A 236 14.34 0.50 -2.70
C ARG A 236 14.42 1.57 -3.80
N ASP A 237 14.98 1.24 -4.97
CA ASP A 237 15.09 2.17 -6.09
C ASP A 237 13.96 1.97 -7.11
N ARG A 238 12.99 1.11 -6.79
CA ARG A 238 11.83 0.74 -7.62
C ARG A 238 12.18 -0.07 -8.86
N ASP A 239 13.33 -0.71 -8.87
CA ASP A 239 13.64 -1.72 -9.86
C ASP A 239 13.01 -3.07 -9.49
N ILE A 240 12.77 -3.93 -10.48
CA ILE A 240 12.26 -5.28 -10.22
C ILE A 240 13.36 -6.08 -9.54
N TYR A 241 13.16 -6.39 -8.25
CA TYR A 241 14.02 -7.28 -7.49
C TYR A 241 13.71 -8.74 -7.76
N ASP A 242 12.41 -9.07 -7.75
CA ASP A 242 11.93 -10.43 -7.98
C ASP A 242 10.55 -10.43 -8.64
N ALA A 243 10.19 -11.55 -9.25
CA ALA A 243 8.87 -11.77 -9.78
C ALA A 243 8.49 -13.25 -9.65
N THR A 244 7.20 -13.48 -9.44
CA THR A 244 6.61 -14.82 -9.39
C THR A 244 5.37 -14.83 -10.26
N ALA A 245 5.12 -15.94 -10.96
CA ALA A 245 3.93 -16.09 -11.78
C ALA A 245 3.22 -17.42 -11.49
N GLY A 246 1.97 -17.56 -11.90
CA GLY A 246 1.21 -18.82 -11.80
C GLY A 246 -0.10 -18.66 -11.01
N HIS A 247 -0.38 -19.63 -10.13
CA HIS A 247 -1.61 -19.65 -9.35
C HIS A 247 -1.71 -18.42 -8.43
N ILE A 248 -2.90 -17.83 -8.31
CA ILE A 248 -3.10 -16.53 -7.66
C ILE A 248 -2.63 -16.50 -6.20
N HIS A 249 -2.86 -17.57 -5.44
CA HIS A 249 -2.45 -17.65 -4.05
C HIS A 249 -0.96 -17.98 -3.95
N ASP A 250 -0.50 -19.01 -4.65
CA ASP A 250 0.85 -19.54 -4.44
C ASP A 250 1.93 -18.61 -4.98
N SER A 251 1.69 -17.96 -6.12
CA SER A 251 2.59 -16.91 -6.61
C SER A 251 2.63 -15.72 -5.65
N PHE A 252 1.48 -15.32 -5.09
CA PHE A 252 1.44 -14.25 -4.09
C PHE A 252 2.22 -14.60 -2.82
N TYR A 253 2.04 -15.79 -2.25
CA TYR A 253 2.82 -16.24 -1.09
C TYR A 253 4.31 -16.37 -1.41
N ALA A 254 4.67 -16.83 -2.62
CA ALA A 254 6.06 -16.87 -3.05
C ALA A 254 6.68 -15.45 -3.15
N ALA A 255 5.95 -14.46 -3.68
CA ALA A 255 6.39 -13.08 -3.75
C ALA A 255 6.56 -12.44 -2.35
N ILE A 256 5.76 -12.83 -1.36
CA ILE A 256 5.89 -12.34 0.01
C ILE A 256 7.27 -12.66 0.60
N GLU A 257 7.83 -13.82 0.31
CA GLU A 257 9.15 -14.20 0.81
C GLU A 257 10.26 -13.28 0.28
N SER A 258 10.11 -12.77 -0.94
CA SER A 258 11.01 -11.76 -1.49
C SER A 258 10.70 -10.35 -0.96
N ALA A 259 9.42 -10.01 -0.79
CA ALA A 259 9.02 -8.72 -0.19
C ALA A 259 9.53 -8.58 1.26
N LYS A 260 9.53 -9.66 2.05
CA LYS A 260 10.11 -9.66 3.40
C LYS A 260 11.59 -9.28 3.40
N LYS A 261 12.36 -9.83 2.45
CA LYS A 261 13.80 -9.55 2.33
C LYS A 261 14.08 -8.08 2.04
N VAL A 262 13.23 -7.42 1.26
CA VAL A 262 13.39 -5.99 0.94
C VAL A 262 12.87 -5.10 2.06
N PHE A 263 11.64 -5.33 2.52
CA PHE A 263 10.90 -4.32 3.29
C PHE A 263 10.87 -4.55 4.79
N CYS A 264 11.20 -5.75 5.28
CA CYS A 264 11.30 -6.03 6.72
C CYS A 264 12.73 -5.78 7.19
N VAL A 265 12.92 -4.72 7.98
CA VAL A 265 14.26 -4.23 8.33
C VAL A 265 14.46 -4.36 9.83
N SER A 266 15.57 -4.98 10.24
CA SER A 266 15.87 -5.14 11.66
C SER A 266 16.19 -3.79 12.30
N VAL A 267 15.57 -3.50 13.44
CA VAL A 267 15.94 -2.41 14.33
C VAL A 267 16.25 -2.99 15.72
N PRO A 268 17.28 -2.50 16.42
CA PRO A 268 17.77 -3.11 17.66
C PRO A 268 16.76 -2.99 18.81
N GLU A 269 16.03 -1.87 18.88
CA GLU A 269 15.07 -1.60 19.94
C GLU A 269 14.01 -0.59 19.46
N LYS A 270 12.93 -0.45 20.23
CA LYS A 270 12.04 0.71 20.09
C LYS A 270 12.72 1.95 20.67
N THR A 271 12.51 3.10 20.07
CA THR A 271 13.12 4.37 20.51
C THR A 271 12.09 5.39 20.99
N ASP A 272 12.57 6.39 21.74
CA ASP A 272 11.75 7.47 22.30
C ASP A 272 11.26 8.44 21.22
N ILE A 273 12.05 8.58 20.15
CA ILE A 273 11.74 9.39 18.98
C ILE A 273 11.88 8.51 17.73
N VAL A 274 10.89 8.56 16.84
CA VAL A 274 10.96 7.94 15.50
C VAL A 274 10.70 9.01 14.45
N ILE A 275 11.64 9.20 13.53
CA ILE A 275 11.45 10.03 12.34
C ILE A 275 11.05 9.10 11.21
N SER A 276 9.84 9.28 10.65
CA SER A 276 9.31 8.42 9.60
C SER A 276 9.01 9.23 8.35
N VAL A 277 9.76 8.96 7.28
CA VAL A 277 9.73 9.74 6.05
C VAL A 277 8.76 9.12 5.05
N ALA A 278 7.88 9.92 4.47
CA ALA A 278 7.13 9.56 3.27
C ALA A 278 7.78 10.24 2.06
N PRO A 279 8.61 9.55 1.27
CA PRO A 279 9.27 10.14 0.11
C PRO A 279 8.34 10.22 -1.11
N TYR A 280 8.74 10.95 -2.15
CA TYR A 280 8.00 11.00 -3.42
C TYR A 280 7.85 9.63 -4.08
N PRO A 281 6.65 9.20 -4.53
CA PRO A 281 5.39 9.95 -4.60
C PRO A 281 4.45 9.76 -3.40
N MET A 282 4.85 9.04 -2.36
CA MET A 282 4.01 8.72 -1.19
C MET A 282 3.61 9.94 -0.36
N ASP A 283 4.33 11.06 -0.48
CA ASP A 283 3.98 12.39 0.05
C ASP A 283 2.87 13.11 -0.75
N VAL A 284 2.05 12.38 -1.51
CA VAL A 284 0.97 13.00 -2.32
C VAL A 284 0.02 13.79 -1.44
N ASP A 285 -0.46 13.20 -0.36
CA ASP A 285 -1.35 13.81 0.61
C ASP A 285 -1.15 13.20 2.00
N LEU A 286 -1.84 13.76 3.00
CA LEU A 286 -1.81 13.22 4.36
C LEU A 286 -2.39 11.80 4.44
N TYR A 287 -3.43 11.50 3.65
CA TYR A 287 -4.08 10.20 3.58
C TYR A 287 -3.09 9.07 3.24
N GLN A 288 -2.19 9.26 2.27
CA GLN A 288 -1.14 8.30 1.93
C GLN A 288 0.03 8.34 2.91
N SER A 289 0.45 9.53 3.32
CA SER A 289 1.57 9.73 4.27
C SER A 289 1.34 9.05 5.62
N GLN A 290 0.08 8.85 5.98
CA GLN A 290 -0.34 8.09 7.16
C GLN A 290 0.26 6.67 7.22
N LYS A 291 0.61 6.03 6.10
CA LYS A 291 1.33 4.74 6.08
C LYS A 291 2.69 4.84 6.80
N ALA A 292 3.39 5.97 6.65
CA ALA A 292 4.64 6.22 7.35
C ALA A 292 4.46 6.34 8.87
N ILE A 293 3.32 6.87 9.32
CA ILE A 293 2.96 6.87 10.75
C ILE A 293 2.73 5.42 11.22
N ASP A 294 1.97 4.63 10.46
CA ASP A 294 1.62 3.26 10.82
C ASP A 294 2.83 2.32 10.91
N ASN A 295 3.80 2.44 10.01
CA ASN A 295 5.03 1.67 10.10
C ASN A 295 5.97 2.25 11.16
N GLY A 296 6.07 3.59 11.25
CA GLY A 296 6.89 4.29 12.25
C GLY A 296 6.53 3.91 13.69
N LYS A 297 5.24 3.72 13.97
CA LYS A 297 4.75 3.34 15.31
C LYS A 297 5.33 2.02 15.82
N LEU A 298 5.75 1.12 14.91
CA LEU A 298 6.29 -0.20 15.25
C LEU A 298 7.67 -0.09 15.91
N ALA A 299 8.45 0.95 15.58
CA ALA A 299 9.73 1.26 16.20
C ALA A 299 9.63 2.26 17.38
N LEU A 300 8.42 2.70 17.74
CA LEU A 300 8.20 3.75 18.74
C LEU A 300 7.81 3.17 20.11
N LYS A 301 8.49 3.61 21.17
CA LYS A 301 8.10 3.33 22.57
C LYS A 301 6.76 3.98 22.91
N ASP A 302 6.11 3.50 23.97
CA ASP A 302 4.96 4.22 24.53
C ASP A 302 5.41 5.57 25.09
N GLU A 303 4.49 6.53 25.06
CA GLU A 303 4.71 7.95 25.35
C GLU A 303 5.71 8.64 24.42
N GLY A 304 6.22 7.98 23.37
CA GLY A 304 7.22 8.52 22.44
C GLY A 304 6.73 9.65 21.54
N ILE A 305 7.63 10.18 20.71
CA ILE A 305 7.33 11.19 19.67
C ILE A 305 7.60 10.60 18.28
N LEU A 306 6.57 10.50 17.45
CA LEU A 306 6.69 10.16 16.04
C LEU A 306 6.69 11.43 15.19
N ILE A 307 7.78 11.70 14.47
CA ILE A 307 7.89 12.83 13.55
C ILE A 307 7.67 12.30 12.12
N MET A 308 6.51 12.58 11.55
CA MET A 308 6.24 12.32 10.14
C MET A 308 6.90 13.41 9.29
N VAL A 309 7.66 13.02 8.26
CA VAL A 309 8.24 13.95 7.29
C VAL A 309 7.57 13.71 5.94
N SER A 310 6.71 14.63 5.51
CA SER A 310 5.98 14.53 4.26
C SER A 310 5.49 15.88 3.77
N LYS A 311 5.73 16.21 2.49
CA LYS A 311 5.26 17.47 1.92
C LYS A 311 3.74 17.55 1.82
N CYS A 312 3.04 16.42 1.66
CA CYS A 312 1.59 16.36 1.43
C CYS A 312 1.17 17.31 0.28
N ARG A 313 1.84 17.18 -0.88
CA ARG A 313 1.82 18.17 -1.98
C ARG A 313 0.45 18.49 -2.58
N THR A 314 -0.56 17.63 -2.37
CA THR A 314 -1.95 17.83 -2.82
C THR A 314 -2.93 18.00 -1.66
N GLY A 315 -2.44 18.24 -0.43
CA GLY A 315 -3.27 18.53 0.74
C GLY A 315 -3.57 17.31 1.60
N ILE A 316 -4.78 17.26 2.15
CA ILE A 316 -5.23 16.26 3.13
C ILE A 316 -5.53 14.89 2.47
N GLY A 317 -6.00 14.89 1.22
CA GLY A 317 -6.53 13.70 0.55
C GLY A 317 -8.03 13.51 0.84
N GLU A 318 -8.48 12.25 0.88
CA GLU A 318 -9.87 11.90 1.20
C GLU A 318 -10.32 12.51 2.53
N LYS A 319 -11.44 13.23 2.56
CA LYS A 319 -11.82 14.05 3.73
C LYS A 319 -12.38 13.26 4.91
N ALA A 320 -12.94 12.07 4.68
CA ALA A 320 -13.69 11.35 5.71
C ALA A 320 -12.89 11.06 7.00
N PHE A 321 -11.58 10.77 6.90
CA PHE A 321 -10.74 10.56 8.09
C PHE A 321 -10.48 11.88 8.84
N TYR A 322 -10.22 12.95 8.10
CA TYR A 322 -9.95 14.27 8.63
C TYR A 322 -11.18 14.85 9.32
N ASP A 323 -12.34 14.76 8.66
CA ASP A 323 -13.61 15.26 9.19
C ASP A 323 -13.98 14.53 10.49
N LEU A 324 -13.70 13.23 10.59
CA LEU A 324 -13.89 12.49 11.84
C LEU A 324 -12.94 12.97 12.94
N LEU A 325 -11.62 12.99 12.67
CA LEU A 325 -10.61 13.41 13.66
C LEU A 325 -10.90 14.83 14.18
N SER A 326 -11.15 15.77 13.26
CA SER A 326 -11.43 17.18 13.58
C SER A 326 -12.78 17.45 14.24
N SER A 327 -13.65 16.44 14.30
CA SER A 327 -14.94 16.52 15.01
C SER A 327 -14.87 16.05 16.47
N CYS A 328 -13.68 15.66 16.95
CA CYS A 328 -13.44 15.09 18.27
C CYS A 328 -12.43 15.94 19.04
N GLU A 329 -12.54 15.94 20.37
CA GLU A 329 -11.61 16.64 21.26
C GLU A 329 -10.44 15.75 21.68
N THR A 330 -10.61 14.43 21.61
CA THR A 330 -9.58 13.46 21.98
C THR A 330 -9.50 12.27 21.01
N PRO A 331 -8.34 11.61 20.90
CA PRO A 331 -8.23 10.34 20.15
C PRO A 331 -9.19 9.25 20.64
N GLY A 332 -9.51 9.23 21.94
CA GLY A 332 -10.47 8.26 22.50
C GLY A 332 -11.88 8.43 21.94
N GLU A 333 -12.35 9.67 21.82
CA GLU A 333 -13.66 9.98 21.23
C GLU A 333 -13.78 9.56 19.76
N VAL A 334 -12.67 9.59 19.02
CA VAL A 334 -12.62 9.12 17.63
C VAL A 334 -12.92 7.63 17.59
N LEU A 335 -12.25 6.83 18.43
CA LEU A 335 -12.47 5.39 18.53
C LEU A 335 -13.90 5.07 18.98
N ASP A 336 -14.44 5.82 19.93
CA ASP A 336 -15.82 5.67 20.40
C ASP A 336 -16.85 5.94 19.29
N LYS A 337 -16.65 6.98 18.47
CA LYS A 337 -17.53 7.24 17.31
C LYS A 337 -17.46 6.10 16.29
N ILE A 338 -16.26 5.60 15.99
CA ILE A 338 -16.09 4.51 15.03
C ILE A 338 -16.71 3.19 15.54
N SER A 339 -16.76 2.98 16.85
CA SER A 339 -17.41 1.78 17.42
C SER A 339 -18.94 1.77 17.19
N LYS A 340 -19.55 2.96 17.05
CA LYS A 340 -21.00 3.15 16.89
C LYS A 340 -21.44 3.22 15.43
N ASP A 341 -20.60 3.78 14.56
CA ASP A 341 -20.85 3.91 13.12
C ASP A 341 -19.53 3.76 12.36
N TYR A 342 -19.58 3.34 11.10
CA TYR A 342 -18.39 3.26 10.28
C TYR A 342 -18.66 3.77 8.87
N LYS A 343 -17.75 4.63 8.40
CA LYS A 343 -17.70 5.10 7.02
C LYS A 343 -16.33 4.84 6.44
N LEU A 344 -16.25 4.56 5.15
CA LEU A 344 -14.97 4.36 4.51
C LEU A 344 -14.05 5.60 4.70
N GLY A 345 -12.79 5.33 5.02
CA GLY A 345 -11.81 6.34 5.46
C GLY A 345 -11.67 6.45 6.98
N TRP A 346 -12.70 6.10 7.77
CA TRP A 346 -12.61 6.15 9.24
C TRP A 346 -11.61 5.15 9.82
N HIS A 347 -11.30 4.07 9.09
CA HIS A 347 -10.22 3.16 9.49
C HIS A 347 -8.86 3.86 9.61
N LYS A 348 -8.59 4.89 8.80
CA LYS A 348 -7.36 5.70 8.95
C LYS A 348 -7.41 6.59 10.17
N ALA A 349 -8.53 7.26 10.41
CA ALA A 349 -8.73 8.06 11.61
C ALA A 349 -8.52 7.20 12.87
N GLY A 350 -9.10 6.00 12.92
CA GLY A 350 -8.89 5.08 14.03
C GLY A 350 -7.43 4.64 14.18
N LYS A 351 -6.72 4.30 13.09
CA LYS A 351 -5.29 3.95 13.17
C LYS A 351 -4.41 5.11 13.62
N MET A 352 -4.72 6.33 13.24
CA MET A 352 -4.03 7.52 13.75
C MET A 352 -4.35 7.75 15.23
N ALA A 353 -5.62 7.65 15.62
CA ALA A 353 -6.06 7.80 16.99
C ALA A 353 -5.43 6.75 17.93
N GLU A 354 -5.29 5.49 17.48
CA GLU A 354 -4.57 4.44 18.22
C GLU A 354 -3.12 4.85 18.55
N VAL A 355 -2.43 5.52 17.64
CA VAL A 355 -1.07 6.02 17.88
C VAL A 355 -1.10 7.21 18.84
N MET A 356 -2.00 8.17 18.59
CA MET A 356 -2.14 9.40 19.38
C MET A 356 -2.61 9.14 20.82
N ALA A 357 -3.29 8.02 21.06
CA ALA A 357 -3.72 7.60 22.39
C ALA A 357 -2.54 7.18 23.31
N ARG A 358 -1.39 6.80 22.72
CA ARG A 358 -0.21 6.34 23.48
C ARG A 358 1.05 7.15 23.22
N ALA A 359 1.08 8.02 22.22
CA ALA A 359 2.27 8.73 21.78
C ALA A 359 1.91 10.06 21.11
N GLN A 360 2.88 10.94 20.98
CA GLN A 360 2.69 12.19 20.22
C GLN A 360 3.02 11.98 18.75
N VAL A 361 2.24 12.63 17.89
CA VAL A 361 2.50 12.67 16.44
C VAL A 361 2.79 14.10 16.04
N TRP A 362 3.98 14.33 15.51
CA TRP A 362 4.44 15.60 14.98
C TRP A 362 4.58 15.46 13.46
N ALA A 363 4.45 16.56 12.72
CA ALA A 363 4.58 16.54 11.27
C ALA A 363 5.40 17.70 10.74
N VAL A 364 6.37 17.38 9.89
CA VAL A 364 7.10 18.34 9.04
C VAL A 364 6.44 18.31 7.67
N THR A 365 5.67 19.35 7.35
CA THR A 365 4.82 19.40 6.14
C THR A 365 4.44 20.82 5.71
N ASP A 366 4.03 20.97 4.45
CA ASP A 366 3.54 22.22 3.86
C ASP A 366 2.04 22.47 4.15
N LEU A 367 1.36 21.53 4.81
CA LEU A 367 -0.03 21.73 5.27
C LEU A 367 -0.11 22.90 6.25
N LYS A 368 -1.31 23.48 6.39
CA LYS A 368 -1.55 24.54 7.37
C LYS A 368 -1.47 23.96 8.78
N ASP A 369 -0.85 24.71 9.69
CA ASP A 369 -0.66 24.31 11.08
C ASP A 369 -2.02 24.03 11.76
N GLU A 370 -3.00 24.91 11.54
CA GLU A 370 -4.37 24.76 12.03
C GLU A 370 -5.07 23.47 11.56
N ASP A 371 -4.76 22.98 10.35
CA ASP A 371 -5.36 21.76 9.84
C ASP A 371 -4.78 20.53 10.57
N LEU A 372 -3.49 20.55 10.91
CA LEU A 372 -2.84 19.48 11.67
C LEU A 372 -3.25 19.47 13.13
N GLU A 373 -3.31 20.64 13.76
CA GLU A 373 -3.68 20.78 15.18
C GLU A 373 -5.09 20.24 15.44
N LYS A 374 -6.04 20.50 14.53
CA LYS A 374 -7.41 19.96 14.59
C LYS A 374 -7.49 18.43 14.59
N ILE A 375 -6.44 17.75 14.15
CA ILE A 375 -6.38 16.28 14.10
C ILE A 375 -5.29 15.73 15.02
N PHE A 376 -4.95 16.47 16.08
CA PHE A 376 -4.01 16.08 17.14
C PHE A 376 -2.56 15.91 16.67
N ILE A 377 -2.18 16.52 15.54
CA ILE A 377 -0.79 16.51 15.04
C ILE A 377 -0.13 17.84 15.36
N LYS A 378 1.04 17.80 16.00
CA LYS A 378 1.85 19.01 16.25
C LYS A 378 2.63 19.41 14.99
N PRO A 379 2.39 20.60 14.41
CA PRO A 379 3.01 21.01 13.16
C PRO A 379 4.43 21.55 13.35
N TYR A 380 5.28 21.31 12.36
CA TYR A 380 6.63 21.87 12.24
C TYR A 380 6.92 22.26 10.80
N LYS A 381 7.64 23.38 10.60
CA LYS A 381 8.14 23.82 9.29
C LYS A 381 9.60 23.47 9.02
N SER A 382 10.33 23.06 10.06
CA SER A 382 11.74 22.67 9.97
C SER A 382 11.94 21.32 10.63
N LEU A 383 12.54 20.39 9.88
CA LEU A 383 12.90 19.07 10.40
C LEU A 383 13.90 19.17 11.55
N GLN A 384 14.93 20.00 11.41
CA GLN A 384 15.91 20.20 12.49
C GLN A 384 15.22 20.68 13.76
N LYS A 385 14.35 21.70 13.67
CA LYS A 385 13.63 22.21 14.83
C LYS A 385 12.72 21.15 15.47
N ALA A 386 12.03 20.34 14.67
CA ALA A 386 11.21 19.25 15.19
C ALA A 386 12.03 18.24 15.99
N VAL A 387 13.22 17.91 15.50
CA VAL A 387 14.12 16.97 16.19
C VAL A 387 14.72 17.58 17.45
N ASP A 388 15.18 18.83 17.40
CA ASP A 388 15.74 19.53 18.56
C ASP A 388 14.73 19.64 19.69
N ASP A 389 13.49 20.04 19.38
CA ASP A 389 12.40 20.15 20.36
C ASP A 389 12.04 18.76 20.94
N ALA A 390 12.02 17.71 20.11
CA ALA A 390 11.72 16.35 20.57
C ALA A 390 12.81 15.81 21.51
N LEU A 391 14.09 16.06 21.18
CA LEU A 391 15.23 15.69 22.04
C LEU A 391 15.23 16.47 23.35
N ALA A 392 14.86 17.75 23.32
CA ALA A 392 14.71 18.57 24.53
C ALA A 392 13.59 18.04 25.42
N GLU A 393 12.45 17.65 24.84
CA GLU A 393 11.30 17.13 25.59
C GLU A 393 11.56 15.74 26.19
N LYS A 394 12.23 14.84 25.44
CA LYS A 394 12.57 13.49 25.93
C LYS A 394 13.81 13.43 26.81
N GLY A 395 14.59 14.52 26.85
CA GLY A 395 15.79 14.62 27.67
C GLY A 395 17.02 13.99 27.03
N LYS A 396 18.13 14.06 27.76
CA LYS A 396 19.50 13.78 27.26
C LYS A 396 19.77 12.34 26.83
N ASP A 397 19.00 11.37 27.33
CA ASP A 397 19.23 9.94 27.07
C ASP A 397 18.35 9.39 25.94
N ALA A 398 17.44 10.23 25.40
CA ALA A 398 16.49 9.80 24.39
C ALA A 398 17.18 9.35 23.10
N LYS A 399 16.72 8.22 22.55
CA LYS A 399 17.24 7.66 21.30
C LYS A 399 16.32 7.97 20.12
N VAL A 400 16.93 8.07 18.94
CA VAL A 400 16.24 8.36 17.67
C VAL A 400 16.43 7.20 16.69
N THR A 401 15.32 6.72 16.12
CA THR A 401 15.33 5.86 14.92
C THR A 401 14.81 6.65 13.73
N ILE A 402 15.51 6.58 12.60
CA ILE A 402 15.08 7.22 11.35
C ILE A 402 14.69 6.14 10.32
N LEU A 403 13.42 6.12 9.92
CA LEU A 403 12.92 5.35 8.78
C LEU A 403 12.94 6.25 7.55
N MET A 404 13.96 6.10 6.70
CA MET A 404 14.17 6.96 5.53
C MET A 404 13.16 6.72 4.40
N ASP A 405 12.45 5.59 4.44
CA ASP A 405 11.22 5.35 3.68
C ASP A 405 10.22 4.60 4.55
N GLY A 406 9.60 5.32 5.48
CA GLY A 406 8.60 4.77 6.39
C GLY A 406 7.31 4.33 5.71
N SER A 407 7.05 4.71 4.45
CA SER A 407 5.80 4.33 3.76
C SER A 407 5.72 2.84 3.43
N ILE A 408 6.88 2.21 3.23
CA ILE A 408 7.01 0.80 2.82
C ILE A 408 7.94 -0.01 3.74
N THR A 409 8.81 0.64 4.52
CA THR A 409 9.71 -0.05 5.45
C THR A 409 8.96 -0.49 6.70
N VAL A 410 8.98 -1.78 7.01
CA VAL A 410 8.42 -2.34 8.25
C VAL A 410 9.58 -2.65 9.20
N PRO A 411 9.78 -1.87 10.28
CA PRO A 411 10.83 -2.15 11.24
C PRO A 411 10.48 -3.38 12.09
N MET A 412 11.42 -4.30 12.19
CA MET A 412 11.36 -5.53 12.97
C MET A 412 12.21 -5.36 14.22
N VAL A 413 11.56 -5.07 15.35
CA VAL A 413 12.26 -4.88 16.62
C VAL A 413 12.81 -6.22 17.10
N SER A 414 14.12 -6.31 17.19
CA SER A 414 14.84 -7.51 17.65
C SER A 414 15.10 -7.39 19.15
N GLY A 415 14.06 -7.56 19.98
CA GLY A 415 14.16 -7.39 21.44
C GLY A 415 13.07 -8.12 22.19
#